data_AF-A0A2S1YQK6-F1
#
_entry.id   AF-A0A2S1YQK6-F1
#
_cell.length_a   1.000
_cell.length_b   1.000
_cell.length_c   1.000
_cell.angle_alpha   90.00
_cell.angle_beta   90.00
_cell.angle_gamma   90.00
#
_symmetry.space_group_name_H-M   'P 1'
#
loop_
_entity.id
_entity.type
_entity.pdbx_description
1 polymer ?
#
loop_
_entity_poly.entity_id
_entity_poly.type
_entity_poly.pdbx_seq_one_letter_code
_entity_poly.pdbx_strand_id
1 'polypeptide(L)'
;MKSLLSIMIIALFSVNLAAQDVKQFLFVGIYENTKRGFCGDYEYITAPVTSYKEYEHRRSQFNSGLASDPKKESKTILVENNEVVIIFSYEKKASGWNCKSNIKSSIKAKSLEDCKKSLEAMVAADPADFATPPKIDFIWPEKK
;
A
#
# COMPACT_ATOMS: atom_id res chain seq x y z
N MET A 1 53.97 28.89 -2.42
CA MET A 1 52.57 28.58 -2.80
C MET A 1 52.38 27.07 -2.84
N LYS A 2 52.16 26.43 -1.69
CA LYS A 2 51.91 24.98 -1.56
C LYS A 2 50.91 24.79 -0.42
N SER A 3 49.64 25.15 -0.63
CA SER A 3 48.62 24.96 0.42
C SER A 3 47.18 24.91 -0.07
N LEU A 4 46.92 24.99 -1.38
CA LEU A 4 45.54 25.02 -1.90
C LEU A 4 45.05 23.68 -2.45
N LEU A 5 45.94 22.74 -2.78
CA LEU A 5 45.52 21.44 -3.35
C LEU A 5 44.96 20.46 -2.30
N SER A 6 45.38 20.53 -1.04
CA SER A 6 44.96 19.54 -0.03
C SER A 6 43.54 19.76 0.51
N ILE A 7 42.95 20.94 0.32
CA ILE A 7 41.60 21.26 0.83
C ILE A 7 40.51 20.69 -0.10
N MET A 8 40.78 20.59 -1.41
CA MET A 8 39.80 20.04 -2.37
C MET A 8 39.57 18.53 -2.20
N ILE A 9 40.59 17.76 -1.80
CA ILE A 9 40.49 16.29 -1.72
C ILE A 9 39.62 15.86 -0.52
N ILE A 10 39.60 16.63 0.56
CA ILE A 10 38.76 16.35 1.75
C ILE A 10 37.30 16.71 1.47
N ALA A 11 37.03 17.79 0.73
CA ALA A 11 35.68 18.18 0.35
C ALA A 11 34.99 17.18 -0.60
N LEU A 12 35.76 16.49 -1.45
CA LEU A 12 35.27 15.47 -2.38
C LEU A 12 34.92 14.13 -1.70
N PHE A 13 35.50 13.82 -0.54
CA PHE A 13 35.13 12.62 0.23
C PHE A 13 33.87 12.82 1.11
N SER A 14 33.52 14.05 1.45
CA SER A 14 32.34 14.37 2.27
C SER A 14 31.00 14.25 1.53
N VAL A 15 31.01 14.27 0.19
CA VAL A 15 29.79 14.18 -0.64
C VAL A 15 29.37 12.74 -0.97
N ASN A 16 30.17 11.73 -0.60
CA ASN A 16 29.83 10.32 -0.84
C ASN A 16 29.24 9.60 0.39
N LEU A 17 29.06 10.28 1.54
CA LEU A 17 28.75 9.62 2.82
C LEU A 17 27.28 9.63 3.25
N ALA A 18 26.34 9.99 2.36
CA ALA A 18 24.91 10.01 2.71
C ALA A 18 23.97 9.53 1.60
N ALA A 19 24.42 8.61 0.75
CA ALA A 19 23.49 7.60 0.23
C ALA A 19 23.20 6.59 1.36
N GLN A 20 22.68 7.08 2.51
CA GLN A 20 22.06 6.19 3.47
C GLN A 20 20.87 5.59 2.74
N ASP A 21 20.80 4.26 2.67
CA ASP A 21 19.60 3.54 2.28
C ASP A 21 18.45 4.02 3.19
N VAL A 22 17.72 5.04 2.72
CA VAL A 22 16.58 5.58 3.44
C VAL A 22 15.61 4.42 3.54
N LYS A 23 15.30 4.01 4.77
CA LYS A 23 14.33 2.96 5.01
C LYS A 23 12.98 3.40 4.43
N GLN A 24 12.63 2.84 3.26
CA GLN A 24 11.40 3.17 2.57
C GLN A 24 10.28 2.23 3.05
N PHE A 25 9.40 2.77 3.88
CA PHE A 25 8.12 2.19 4.21
C PHE A 25 7.09 2.54 3.12
N LEU A 26 5.96 1.86 3.10
CA LEU A 26 4.82 2.23 2.25
C LEU A 26 3.60 2.56 3.11
N PHE A 27 2.99 3.72 2.83
CA PHE A 27 1.61 4.00 3.22
C PHE A 27 0.67 3.44 2.15
N VAL A 28 -0.32 2.65 2.57
CA VAL A 28 -1.44 2.20 1.74
C VAL A 28 -2.74 2.70 2.36
N GLY A 29 -3.58 3.38 1.59
CA GLY A 29 -4.96 3.71 1.95
C GLY A 29 -5.92 3.04 0.99
N ILE A 30 -6.96 2.38 1.49
CA ILE A 30 -8.05 1.78 0.71
C ILE A 30 -9.35 2.40 1.20
N TYR A 31 -10.24 2.80 0.29
CA TYR A 31 -11.52 3.43 0.63
C TYR A 31 -12.61 3.09 -0.36
N GLU A 32 -13.86 3.15 0.10
CA GLU A 32 -15.05 3.10 -0.75
C GLU A 32 -15.21 4.44 -1.50
N ASN A 33 -15.12 4.42 -2.83
CA ASN A 33 -15.27 5.61 -3.66
C ASN A 33 -16.76 5.96 -3.84
N THR A 34 -17.60 4.98 -4.22
CA THR A 34 -19.02 5.20 -4.50
C THR A 34 -19.91 4.54 -3.47
N LYS A 35 -20.73 5.33 -2.77
CA LYS A 35 -21.68 4.84 -1.77
C LYS A 35 -22.92 4.25 -2.41
N ARG A 36 -22.89 2.95 -2.70
CA ARG A 36 -24.10 2.18 -3.08
C ARG A 36 -24.52 1.19 -1.99
N GLY A 37 -24.07 1.38 -0.75
CA GLY A 37 -24.36 0.45 0.35
C GLY A 37 -23.54 -0.83 0.19
N PHE A 38 -24.19 -1.99 0.08
CA PHE A 38 -23.51 -3.30 -0.10
C PHE A 38 -22.76 -3.44 -1.45
N CYS A 39 -22.73 -2.38 -2.25
CA CYS A 39 -22.37 -2.33 -3.66
C CYS A 39 -21.28 -1.29 -3.97
N GLY A 40 -20.50 -0.90 -2.96
CA GLY A 40 -19.51 0.16 -3.12
C GLY A 40 -18.30 -0.28 -3.92
N ASP A 41 -17.86 0.53 -4.88
CA ASP A 41 -16.57 0.32 -5.54
C ASP A 41 -15.46 0.94 -4.70
N TYR A 42 -14.34 0.22 -4.60
CA TYR A 42 -13.21 0.62 -3.79
C TYR A 42 -12.06 1.15 -4.66
N GLU A 43 -11.32 2.07 -4.07
CA GLU A 43 -10.08 2.62 -4.62
C GLU A 43 -8.96 2.49 -3.60
N TYR A 44 -7.72 2.66 -4.07
CA TYR A 44 -6.55 2.66 -3.22
C TYR A 44 -5.58 3.77 -3.62
N ILE A 45 -4.83 4.24 -2.63
CA ILE A 45 -3.69 5.15 -2.81
C ILE A 45 -2.47 4.56 -2.12
N THR A 46 -1.30 4.79 -2.70
CA THR A 46 -0.02 4.36 -2.13
C THR A 46 0.97 5.51 -2.16
N ALA A 47 1.78 5.64 -1.11
CA ALA A 47 2.88 6.59 -1.09
C ALA A 47 4.06 6.02 -0.28
N PRO A 48 5.30 6.13 -0.77
CA PRO A 48 6.46 5.84 0.05
C PRO A 48 6.52 6.83 1.22
N VAL A 49 6.93 6.32 2.38
CA VAL A 49 7.16 7.13 3.59
C VAL A 49 8.49 6.75 4.23
N THR A 50 9.14 7.72 4.84
CA THR A 50 10.49 7.58 5.39
C THR A 50 10.49 7.35 6.91
N SER A 51 9.34 7.51 7.56
CA SER A 51 9.20 7.37 9.01
C SER A 51 7.75 7.06 9.41
N TYR A 52 7.59 6.53 10.62
CA TYR A 52 6.27 6.37 11.25
C TYR A 52 5.53 7.71 11.41
N LYS A 53 6.25 8.80 11.67
CA LYS A 53 5.66 10.14 11.77
C LYS A 53 5.07 10.60 10.44
N GLU A 54 5.76 10.37 9.33
CA GLU A 54 5.24 10.67 7.99
C GLU A 54 4.03 9.78 7.66
N TYR A 55 4.07 8.50 8.03
CA TYR A 55 2.92 7.60 7.92
C TYR A 55 1.69 8.15 8.67
N GLU A 56 1.82 8.51 9.94
CA GLU A 56 0.70 9.05 10.73
C GLU A 56 0.17 10.37 10.16
N HIS A 57 1.06 11.22 9.63
CA HIS A 57 0.64 12.43 8.94
C HIS A 57 -0.20 12.13 7.70
N ARG A 58 0.24 11.20 6.84
CA ARG A 58 -0.51 10.79 5.64
C ARG A 58 -1.81 10.09 5.99
N ARG A 59 -1.81 9.23 7.01
CA ARG A 59 -3.01 8.59 7.55
C ARG A 59 -4.02 9.62 8.02
N SER A 60 -3.58 10.65 8.74
CA SER A 60 -4.44 11.76 9.17
C SER A 60 -5.01 12.49 7.97
N GLN A 61 -4.20 12.86 6.97
CA GLN A 61 -4.67 13.54 5.76
C GLN A 61 -5.70 12.71 4.99
N PHE A 62 -5.42 11.41 4.83
CA PHE A 62 -6.34 10.46 4.20
C PHE A 62 -7.68 10.40 4.94
N ASN A 63 -7.66 10.22 6.25
CA ASN A 63 -8.88 10.16 7.06
C ASN A 63 -9.65 11.49 7.05
N SER A 64 -8.96 12.62 7.12
CA SER A 64 -9.58 13.96 7.02
C SER A 64 -10.23 14.17 5.66
N GLY A 65 -9.62 13.69 4.57
CA GLY A 65 -10.20 13.75 3.23
C GLY A 65 -11.48 12.92 3.09
N LEU A 66 -11.62 11.85 3.89
CA LEU A 66 -12.82 11.00 3.92
C LEU A 66 -13.87 11.44 4.97
N ALA A 67 -13.50 12.31 5.91
CA ALA A 67 -14.34 12.71 7.03
C ALA A 67 -15.68 13.37 6.63
N SER A 68 -15.78 13.87 5.39
CA SER A 68 -17.04 14.40 4.84
C SER A 68 -18.12 13.33 4.60
N ASP A 69 -17.78 12.04 4.60
CA ASP A 69 -18.74 10.94 4.52
C ASP A 69 -18.44 9.83 5.55
N PRO A 70 -19.03 9.90 6.75
CA PRO A 70 -18.73 8.98 7.85
C PRO A 70 -19.18 7.53 7.58
N LYS A 71 -19.90 7.28 6.49
CA LYS A 71 -20.29 5.91 6.08
C LYS A 71 -19.33 5.30 5.07
N LYS A 72 -18.32 6.04 4.57
CA LYS A 72 -17.30 5.47 3.69
C LYS A 72 -16.40 4.54 4.49
N GLU A 73 -16.42 3.26 4.12
CA GLU A 73 -15.44 2.32 4.66
C GLU A 73 -14.04 2.70 4.19
N SER A 74 -13.07 2.62 5.10
CA SER A 74 -11.67 2.87 4.78
C SER A 74 -10.73 2.11 5.69
N LYS A 75 -9.54 1.83 5.17
CA LYS A 75 -8.46 1.16 5.88
C LYS A 75 -7.13 1.78 5.48
N THR A 76 -6.22 1.90 6.45
CA THR A 76 -4.83 2.31 6.21
C THR A 76 -3.88 1.22 6.70
N ILE A 77 -2.75 1.07 6.01
CA ILE A 77 -1.73 0.06 6.30
C ILE A 77 -0.36 0.70 6.17
N LEU A 78 0.50 0.49 7.16
CA LEU A 78 1.94 0.69 7.07
C LEU A 78 2.60 -0.63 6.64
N VAL A 79 3.42 -0.56 5.60
CA VAL A 79 4.25 -1.68 5.13
C VAL A 79 5.70 -1.36 5.47
N GLU A 80 6.32 -2.22 6.26
CA GLU A 80 7.71 -2.11 6.66
C GLU A 80 8.67 -2.67 5.62
N ASN A 81 9.94 -2.30 5.70
CA ASN A 81 10.95 -2.62 4.69
C ASN A 81 11.20 -4.13 4.48
N ASN A 82 10.88 -4.95 5.48
CA ASN A 82 11.01 -6.40 5.45
C ASN A 82 9.67 -7.09 5.15
N GLU A 83 8.67 -6.33 4.74
CA GLU A 83 7.35 -6.81 4.38
C GLU A 83 7.11 -6.60 2.89
N VAL A 84 6.31 -7.48 2.33
CA VAL A 84 5.73 -7.38 1.01
C VAL A 84 4.24 -7.12 1.19
N VAL A 85 3.70 -6.22 0.39
CA VAL A 85 2.24 -6.07 0.25
C VAL A 85 1.84 -6.33 -1.19
N ILE A 86 0.71 -6.99 -1.36
CA ILE A 86 -0.04 -7.00 -2.61
C ILE A 86 -1.35 -6.24 -2.39
N ILE A 87 -1.74 -5.43 -3.38
CA ILE A 87 -3.10 -4.91 -3.49
C ILE A 87 -3.75 -5.65 -4.65
N PHE A 88 -4.95 -6.15 -4.44
CA PHE A 88 -5.68 -6.94 -5.42
C PHE A 88 -7.13 -6.49 -5.50
N SER A 89 -7.75 -6.82 -6.63
CA SER A 89 -9.15 -6.54 -6.91
C SER A 89 -9.94 -7.77 -7.31
N TYR A 90 -11.23 -7.75 -6.99
CA TYR A 90 -12.18 -8.77 -7.43
C TYR A 90 -13.59 -8.18 -7.46
N GLU A 91 -14.47 -8.78 -8.25
CA GLU A 91 -15.91 -8.50 -8.15
C GLU A 91 -16.48 -9.30 -7.00
N LYS A 92 -17.08 -8.64 -6.00
CA LYS A 92 -17.78 -9.34 -4.92
C LYS A 92 -19.15 -9.82 -5.39
N LYS A 93 -19.47 -11.07 -5.08
CA LYS A 93 -20.81 -11.61 -5.28
C LYS A 93 -21.68 -11.27 -4.08
N ALA A 94 -22.68 -10.42 -4.27
CA ALA A 94 -23.69 -10.13 -3.27
C ALA A 94 -24.87 -11.08 -3.40
N SER A 95 -25.03 -12.03 -2.47
CA SER A 95 -26.19 -12.93 -2.46
C SER A 95 -27.50 -12.14 -2.40
N GLY A 96 -28.39 -12.36 -3.38
CA GLY A 96 -29.71 -11.73 -3.45
C GLY A 96 -29.75 -10.33 -4.09
N TRP A 97 -28.61 -9.78 -4.51
CA TRP A 97 -28.54 -8.46 -5.15
C TRP A 97 -27.85 -8.57 -6.51
N ASN A 98 -28.42 -7.95 -7.55
CA ASN A 98 -27.89 -8.00 -8.92
C ASN A 98 -26.71 -7.02 -9.12
N CYS A 99 -25.80 -7.02 -8.17
CA CYS A 99 -24.78 -6.02 -7.99
C CYS A 99 -23.40 -6.66 -7.87
N LYS A 100 -22.44 -6.07 -8.59
CA LYS A 100 -21.04 -6.48 -8.64
C LYS A 100 -20.20 -5.30 -8.19
N SER A 101 -19.81 -5.30 -6.93
CA SER A 101 -18.90 -4.28 -6.38
C SER A 101 -17.46 -4.66 -6.74
N ASN A 102 -16.68 -3.71 -7.24
CA ASN A 102 -15.24 -3.88 -7.38
C ASN A 102 -14.58 -3.65 -6.02
N ILE A 103 -14.21 -4.73 -5.36
CA ILE A 103 -13.48 -4.66 -4.09
C ILE A 103 -12.00 -4.49 -4.37
N LYS A 104 -11.35 -3.58 -3.63
CA LYS A 104 -9.90 -3.50 -3.47
C LYS A 104 -9.56 -3.97 -2.07
N SER A 105 -8.61 -4.88 -1.96
CA SER A 105 -8.10 -5.34 -0.68
C SER A 105 -6.59 -5.53 -0.76
N SER A 106 -5.98 -5.85 0.38
CA SER A 106 -4.53 -6.02 0.47
C SER A 106 -4.15 -7.13 1.42
N ILE A 107 -3.04 -7.79 1.09
CA ILE A 107 -2.39 -8.80 1.92
C ILE A 107 -0.95 -8.37 2.13
N LYS A 108 -0.51 -8.36 3.39
CA LYS A 108 0.85 -8.05 3.79
C LYS A 108 1.48 -9.29 4.42
N ALA A 109 2.69 -9.65 3.99
CA ALA A 109 3.44 -10.80 4.50
C ALA A 109 4.95 -10.56 4.41
N LYS A 110 5.77 -11.53 4.80
CA LYS A 110 7.24 -11.43 4.72
C LYS A 110 7.79 -11.63 3.30
N SER A 111 7.01 -12.25 2.41
CA SER A 111 7.41 -12.55 1.04
C SER A 111 6.23 -12.49 0.08
N LEU A 112 6.51 -12.32 -1.22
CA LEU A 112 5.48 -12.38 -2.25
C LEU A 112 4.81 -13.76 -2.32
N GLU A 113 5.55 -14.82 -2.02
CA GLU A 113 5.01 -16.18 -1.98
C GLU A 113 3.97 -16.34 -0.86
N ASP A 114 4.27 -15.82 0.34
CA ASP A 114 3.33 -15.85 1.47
C ASP A 114 2.09 -14.98 1.19
N CYS A 115 2.26 -13.85 0.50
CA CYS A 115 1.14 -13.04 0.03
C CYS A 115 0.22 -13.84 -0.91
N LYS A 116 0.78 -14.56 -1.87
CA LYS A 116 0.02 -15.39 -2.82
C LYS A 116 -0.67 -16.56 -2.14
N LYS A 117 0.02 -17.28 -1.25
CA LYS A 117 -0.56 -18.35 -0.43
C LYS A 117 -1.73 -17.86 0.41
N SER A 118 -1.60 -16.68 1.03
CA SER A 118 -2.68 -16.08 1.82
C SER A 118 -3.88 -15.68 0.93
N LEU A 119 -3.62 -15.20 -0.29
CA LEU A 119 -4.66 -14.88 -1.26
C LEU A 119 -5.42 -16.14 -1.70
N GLU A 120 -4.70 -17.21 -2.03
CA GLU A 120 -5.28 -18.51 -2.38
C GLU A 120 -6.11 -19.08 -1.23
N ALA A 121 -5.60 -19.03 0.00
CA ALA A 121 -6.31 -19.48 1.19
C ALA A 121 -7.60 -18.68 1.44
N MET A 122 -7.57 -17.36 1.24
CA MET A 122 -8.75 -16.50 1.35
C MET A 122 -9.82 -16.86 0.30
N VAL A 123 -9.41 -17.09 -0.95
CA VAL A 123 -10.34 -17.52 -2.01
C VAL A 123 -10.92 -18.90 -1.74
N ALA A 124 -10.12 -19.82 -1.19
CA ALA A 124 -10.58 -21.17 -0.86
C ALA A 124 -11.51 -21.21 0.35
N ALA A 125 -11.33 -20.29 1.32
CA ALA A 125 -12.18 -20.20 2.51
C ALA A 125 -13.59 -19.72 2.17
N ASP A 126 -13.70 -18.67 1.33
CA ASP A 126 -14.97 -18.02 1.01
C ASP A 126 -15.19 -17.88 -0.51
N PRO A 127 -15.19 -18.98 -1.30
CA PRO A 127 -15.25 -18.91 -2.76
C PRO A 127 -16.54 -18.25 -3.27
N ALA A 128 -17.61 -18.27 -2.47
CA ALA A 128 -18.88 -17.64 -2.80
C ALA A 128 -18.81 -16.11 -2.83
N ASP A 129 -17.84 -15.49 -2.18
CA ASP A 129 -17.65 -14.04 -2.15
C ASP A 129 -17.02 -13.50 -3.45
N PHE A 130 -16.41 -14.36 -4.28
CA PHE A 130 -15.67 -13.98 -5.47
C PHE A 130 -16.47 -14.27 -6.75
N ALA A 131 -17.07 -13.22 -7.35
CA ALA A 131 -17.70 -13.32 -8.66
C ALA A 131 -16.66 -13.40 -9.80
N THR A 132 -15.47 -12.84 -9.58
CA THR A 132 -14.31 -12.99 -10.45
C THR A 132 -13.09 -13.43 -9.63
N PRO A 133 -12.14 -14.17 -10.23
CA PRO A 133 -10.86 -14.45 -9.57
C PRO A 133 -10.14 -13.15 -9.21
N PRO A 134 -9.49 -13.07 -8.04
CA PRO A 134 -8.70 -11.90 -7.68
C PRO A 134 -7.58 -11.62 -8.67
N LYS A 135 -7.40 -10.34 -9.00
CA LYS A 135 -6.31 -9.82 -9.83
C LYS A 135 -5.41 -8.95 -8.97
N ILE A 136 -4.10 -9.21 -9.00
CA ILE A 136 -3.12 -8.33 -8.34
C ILE A 136 -2.98 -7.04 -9.17
N ASP A 137 -3.24 -5.91 -8.53
CA ASP A 137 -3.13 -4.58 -9.13
C ASP A 137 -1.78 -3.92 -8.82
N PHE A 138 -1.20 -4.25 -7.66
CA PHE A 138 0.04 -3.64 -7.17
C PHE A 138 0.81 -4.57 -6.26
N ILE A 139 2.14 -4.47 -6.29
CA ILE A 139 3.08 -5.22 -5.45
C ILE A 139 4.12 -4.23 -4.91
N TRP A 140 4.41 -4.27 -3.61
CA TRP A 140 5.52 -3.52 -3.03
C TRP A 140 6.34 -4.36 -2.05
N PRO A 141 7.68 -4.26 -2.09
CA PRO A 141 8.46 -3.58 -3.13
C PRO A 141 8.24 -4.22 -4.51
N GLU A 142 8.27 -3.41 -5.59
CA GLU A 142 8.00 -3.89 -6.97
C GLU A 142 8.98 -4.99 -7.42
N LYS A 143 10.18 -5.02 -6.83
CA LYS A 143 11.11 -6.14 -6.71
C LYS A 143 12.33 -5.74 -5.88
N LYS A 144 12.96 -6.73 -5.24
CA LYS A 144 14.42 -6.81 -5.14
C LYS A 144 14.91 -7.69 -6.29
#